data_AF-M1ASP2-F1
#
_entry.id   AF-M1ASP2-F1
#
_cell.length_a   1.000
_cell.length_b   1.000
_cell.length_c   1.000
_cell.angle_alpha   90.00
_cell.angle_beta   90.00
_cell.angle_gamma   90.00
#
_symmetry.space_group_name_H-M   'P 1'
#
loop_
_entity.id
_entity.type
_entity.pdbx_description
1 polymer ?
#
loop_
_entity_poly.entity_id
_entity_poly.type
_entity_poly.pdbx_seq_one_letter_code
_entity_poly.pdbx_strand_id
1 'polypeptide(L)' 'MSQNTVGKTTHKTEGRIKYFHYHGTIAEHREPCRQLVNATTITVDQTPYEVDTTMRDIAGTVKRFELKMIGSTLQKTRQ' A
#
# COMPACT_ATOMS: atom_id res chain seq x y z
N MET A 1 0.44 -13.82 -5.94
CA MET A 1 -0.13 -15.09 -6.45
C MET A 1 -1.46 -15.31 -5.75
N SER A 2 -2.60 -14.96 -6.36
CA SER A 2 -3.92 -15.29 -5.80
C SER A 2 -4.55 -16.38 -6.65
N GLN A 3 -4.94 -17.47 -5.98
CA GLN A 3 -5.62 -18.59 -6.60
C GLN A 3 -7.12 -18.41 -6.35
N ASN A 4 -7.92 -18.38 -7.41
CA ASN A 4 -9.36 -18.17 -7.32
C ASN A 4 -10.04 -19.48 -6.88
N THR A 5 -10.30 -19.63 -5.59
CA THR A 5 -11.07 -20.77 -5.06
C THR A 5 -12.56 -20.49 -5.22
N VAL A 6 -13.20 -21.20 -6.15
CA VAL A 6 -14.66 -21.16 -6.34
C VAL A 6 -15.34 -21.96 -5.21
N GLY A 7 -15.69 -21.28 -4.13
CA GLY A 7 -16.55 -21.83 -3.07
C GLY A 7 -18.03 -21.72 -3.42
N LYS A 8 -18.83 -22.72 -3.06
CA LYS A 8 -20.31 -22.65 -3.18
C LYS A 8 -20.84 -21.52 -2.29
N THR A 9 -21.33 -20.45 -2.91
CA THR A 9 -22.02 -19.35 -2.22
C THR A 9 -23.40 -19.81 -1.75
N THR A 10 -23.76 -19.50 -0.51
CA THR A 10 -25.09 -19.76 0.07
C THR A 10 -26.14 -18.72 -0.33
N HIS A 11 -25.75 -17.65 -1.05
CA HIS A 11 -26.65 -16.59 -1.51
C HIS A 11 -26.91 -16.67 -3.01
N LYS A 12 -28.19 -16.57 -3.42
CA LYS A 12 -28.62 -16.45 -4.83
C LYS A 12 -28.28 -15.05 -5.36
N THR A 13 -27.09 -14.90 -5.93
CA THR A 13 -26.58 -13.63 -6.46
C THR A 13 -26.64 -13.63 -8.00
N GLU A 14 -27.84 -13.69 -8.56
CA GLU A 14 -28.04 -13.77 -10.02
C GLU A 14 -27.81 -12.43 -10.73
N GLY A 15 -27.43 -11.36 -10.02
CA GLY A 15 -27.52 -10.01 -10.58
C GLY A 15 -26.40 -9.00 -10.34
N ARG A 16 -25.34 -9.27 -9.55
CA ARG A 16 -24.08 -8.47 -9.43
C ARG A 16 -23.34 -8.84 -8.13
N ILE A 17 -22.43 -9.82 -8.16
CA ILE A 17 -21.32 -9.82 -7.19
C ILE A 17 -20.22 -8.98 -7.82
N LYS A 18 -19.87 -7.84 -7.20
CA LYS A 18 -18.65 -7.11 -7.53
C LYS A 18 -17.62 -7.42 -6.46
N TYR A 19 -16.63 -8.23 -6.82
CA TYR A 19 -15.47 -8.44 -5.97
C TYR A 19 -14.45 -7.35 -6.27
N PHE A 20 -14.25 -6.43 -5.33
CA PHE A 20 -13.19 -5.43 -5.42
C PHE A 20 -11.99 -5.95 -4.65
N HIS A 21 -10.91 -6.27 -5.36
CA HIS A 21 -9.63 -6.61 -4.74
C HIS A 21 -8.83 -5.32 -4.57
N TYR A 22 -8.46 -4.99 -3.34
CA TYR A 22 -7.54 -3.89 -3.06
C TYR A 22 -6.27 -4.44 -2.42
N HIS A 23 -5.12 -3.94 -2.88
CA HIS A 23 -3.88 -4.05 -2.14
C HIS A 23 -3.80 -2.84 -1.22
N GLY A 24 -4.18 -3.02 0.04
CA GLY A 24 -4.07 -2.00 1.08
C GLY A 24 -3.17 -2.48 2.21
N THR A 25 -2.55 -1.55 2.92
CA THR A 25 -1.91 -1.80 4.21
C THR A 25 -2.93 -1.53 5.33
N ILE A 26 -2.87 -2.29 6.42
CA ILE A 26 -3.71 -2.07 7.60
C ILE A 26 -3.51 -0.63 8.09
N ALA A 27 -4.62 0.11 8.24
CA ALA A 27 -4.65 1.53 8.59
C ALA A 27 -5.17 1.76 10.03
N GLU A 28 -4.94 0.81 10.95
CA GLU A 28 -5.25 1.06 12.35
C GLU A 28 -4.24 2.01 12.98
N HIS A 29 -4.74 3.12 13.53
CA HIS A 29 -3.95 4.22 14.07
C HIS A 29 -3.11 3.82 15.32
N ARG A 30 -3.38 2.67 15.93
CA ARG A 30 -2.77 2.25 17.22
C ARG A 30 -2.04 0.90 17.18
N GLU A 31 -2.12 0.17 16.08
CA GLU A 31 -1.22 -0.95 15.81
C GLU A 31 -0.19 -0.49 14.79
N PRO A 32 0.92 0.15 15.19
CA PRO A 32 2.03 0.21 14.29
C PRO A 32 2.48 -1.24 14.08
N CYS A 33 2.18 -1.82 12.93
CA CYS A 33 2.85 -3.04 12.44
C CYS A 33 4.35 -2.79 12.18
N ARG A 34 4.96 -1.81 12.87
CA ARG A 34 6.30 -1.29 12.69
C ARG A 34 6.87 -0.91 14.05
N GLN A 35 7.83 -1.70 14.52
CA GLN A 35 8.81 -1.20 15.46
C GLN A 35 9.70 -0.20 14.70
N LEU A 36 9.70 1.06 15.15
CA LEU A 36 10.60 2.06 14.60
C LEU A 36 12.00 1.76 15.13
N VAL A 37 12.83 1.19 14.27
CA VAL A 37 14.22 0.85 14.57
C VAL A 37 15.14 1.75 13.77
N ASN A 38 16.21 2.23 14.39
CA ASN A 38 17.22 3.03 13.71
C ASN A 38 18.32 2.12 13.13
N ALA A 39 17.91 1.22 12.23
CA ALA A 39 18.80 0.27 11.57
C ALA A 39 18.42 0.13 10.09
N THR A 40 19.43 0.02 9.22
CA THR A 40 19.23 -0.24 7.78
C THR A 40 18.97 -1.71 7.48
N THR A 41 19.39 -2.60 8.38
CA THR A 41 19.17 -4.04 8.31
C THR A 41 18.65 -4.53 9.66
N ILE A 42 17.62 -5.38 9.64
CA ILE A 42 17.06 -5.99 10.84
C ILE A 42 16.60 -7.40 10.53
N THR A 43 16.73 -8.31 11.49
CA THR A 43 16.14 -9.64 11.39
C THR A 43 14.96 -9.71 12.36
N VAL A 44 13.78 -10.05 11.84
CA VAL A 44 12.56 -10.26 12.63
C VAL A 44 12.11 -11.69 12.38
N ASP A 45 11.96 -12.50 13.44
CA ASP A 45 11.55 -13.90 13.35
C ASP A 45 12.33 -14.71 12.29
N GLN A 46 13.67 -14.60 12.34
CA GLN A 46 14.61 -15.24 11.41
C GLN A 46 14.52 -14.74 9.95
N THR A 47 13.68 -13.74 9.67
CA THR A 47 13.54 -13.12 8.35
C THR A 47 14.35 -11.82 8.28
N PRO A 48 15.34 -11.70 7.38
CA PRO A 48 16.10 -10.46 7.21
C PRO A 48 15.29 -9.44 6.39
N TYR A 49 15.30 -8.20 6.86
CA TYR A 49 14.73 -7.04 6.20
C TYR A 49 15.82 -5.99 6.00
N GLU A 50 15.78 -5.34 4.84
CA GLU A 50 16.64 -4.22 4.50
C GLU A 50 15.78 -3.00 4.15
N VAL A 51 16.26 -1.82 4.57
CA VAL A 51 15.57 -0.56 4.29
C VAL A 51 15.78 -0.18 2.83
N ASP A 52 14.74 -0.35 2.02
CA ASP A 52 14.70 0.19 0.67
C ASP A 52 14.30 1.68 0.68
N THR A 53 15.17 2.54 0.17
CA THR A 53 14.92 3.99 0.04
C THR A 53 14.49 4.40 -1.36
N THR A 54 14.52 3.51 -2.36
CA THR A 54 14.30 3.87 -3.77
C THR A 54 13.00 4.65 -3.99
N MET A 55 11.89 4.15 -3.45
CA MET A 55 10.58 4.83 -3.56
C MET A 55 10.54 6.18 -2.84
N ARG A 56 11.28 6.31 -1.74
CA ARG A 56 11.40 7.56 -0.98
C ARG A 56 12.20 8.59 -1.76
N ASP A 57 13.30 8.16 -2.37
CA ASP A 57 14.21 9.01 -3.13
C ASP A 57 13.53 9.53 -4.42
N ILE A 58 12.67 8.71 -5.03
CA ILE A 58 11.89 9.07 -6.23
C ILE A 58 10.69 9.99 -5.91
N ALA A 59 10.23 10.05 -4.65
CA ALA A 59 9.02 10.79 -4.28
C ALA A 59 9.06 12.28 -4.69
N GLY A 60 10.23 12.93 -4.55
CA GLY A 60 10.40 14.32 -4.99
C GLY A 60 10.26 14.49 -6.51
N THR A 61 10.77 13.55 -7.29
CA THR A 61 10.64 13.56 -8.75
C THR A 61 9.19 13.37 -9.18
N VAL A 62 8.48 12.43 -8.55
CA VAL A 62 7.05 12.22 -8.80
C VAL A 62 6.25 13.48 -8.48
N LYS A 63 6.52 14.12 -7.33
CA LYS A 63 5.81 15.36 -6.96
C LYS A 63 6.03 16.50 -7.96
N ARG A 64 7.27 16.66 -8.45
CA ARG A 64 7.58 17.66 -9.49
C ARG A 64 6.86 17.35 -10.80
N PHE A 65 6.83 16.08 -11.20
CA PHE A 65 6.10 15.64 -12.38
C PHE A 65 4.60 15.93 -12.25
N GLU A 66 3.99 15.54 -11.14
CA GLU A 66 2.58 15.83 -10.83
C GLU A 66 2.26 17.32 -10.92
N LEU A 67 3.08 18.18 -10.30
CA LEU A 67 2.88 19.63 -10.35
C LEU A 67 3.01 20.19 -11.77
N LYS A 68 3.90 19.63 -12.59
CA LYS A 68 4.07 20.04 -13.99
C LYS A 68 2.89 19.62 -14.87
N MET A 69 2.36 18.41 -14.66
CA MET A 69 1.34 17.83 -15.52
C MET A 69 -0.09 18.19 -15.12
N ILE A 70 -0.37 18.26 -13.82
CA ILE A 70 -1.72 18.44 -13.26
C ILE A 70 -1.90 19.86 -12.72
N GLY A 71 -0.82 20.50 -12.27
CA GLY A 71 -0.83 21.90 -11.81
C GLY A 71 -0.91 22.05 -10.29
N SER A 72 -1.11 23.29 -9.86
CA SER A 72 -0.99 23.72 -8.46
C SER A 72 -2.12 23.23 -7.53
N THR A 73 -3.18 22.62 -8.08
CA THR A 73 -4.26 22.01 -7.29
C THR A 73 -3.72 20.94 -6.33
N LEU A 74 -2.66 20.23 -6.73
CA LEU A 74 -1.99 19.20 -5.93
C LEU A 74 -1.08 19.73 -4.82
N GLN A 75 -0.86 21.05 -4.74
CA GLN A 75 -0.08 21.65 -3.63
C GLN A 75 -0.87 21.68 -2.32
N LYS A 76 -2.20 21.70 -2.41
CA LYS A 76 -3.10 21.80 -1.24
C LYS A 76 -3.58 20.44 -0.75
N THR A 77 -3.28 19.36 -1.47
CA THR A 77 -3.62 18.00 -1.05
C THR A 77 -2.70 17.62 0.11
N ARG A 78 -3.29 17.45 1.30
CA ARG A 78 -2.57 16.81 2.42
C ARG A 78 -2.33 15.35 2.04
N GLN A 79 -1.05 14.97 1.95
CA GLN A 79 -0.60 13.58 1.86
C GLN A 79 -0.53 12.98 3.25
#